data_AF-A0A840CXR0-F1
#
_entry.id   AF-A0A840CXR0-F1
#
_cell.length_a   1.000
_cell.length_b   1.000
_cell.length_c   1.000
_cell.angle_alpha   90.00
_cell.angle_beta   90.00
_cell.angle_gamma   90.00
#
_symmetry.space_group_name_H-M   'P 1'
#
loop_
_entity.id
_entity.type
_entity.pdbx_description
1 polymer ?
#
loop_
_entity_poly.entity_id
_entity_poly.type
_entity_poly.pdbx_seq_one_letter_code
_entity_poly.pdbx_strand_id
1 'polypeptide(L)'
;MKQGISFIDVGMGVNIVGDKLIGIVRTTSASLVKNDHIIKRLPLSENNEPENEYSTNIQIADLNALNAVFAVIKWKKMNGFYQDLIQEFHSTYSINDSDLLNEETIHT
;
A
#
# COMPACT_ATOMS: atom_id res chain seq x y z
N MET A 1 3.18 -5.89 17.05
CA MET A 1 4.21 -4.82 17.03
C MET A 1 4.89 -4.72 18.39
N LYS A 2 6.22 -4.89 18.48
CA LYS A 2 6.92 -4.90 19.79
C LYS A 2 7.19 -3.50 20.37
N GLN A 3 7.49 -2.50 19.54
CA GLN A 3 7.79 -1.12 20.02
C GLN A 3 6.56 -0.21 20.14
N GLY A 4 5.36 -0.64 19.72
CA GLY A 4 4.16 0.19 19.77
C GLY A 4 4.16 1.41 18.82
N ILE A 5 5.12 1.46 17.89
CA ILE A 5 5.26 2.56 16.93
C ILE A 5 4.33 2.29 15.75
N SER A 6 3.49 3.27 15.41
CA SER A 6 2.65 3.22 14.21
C SER A 6 3.52 3.36 12.96
N PHE A 7 3.21 2.61 11.91
CA PHE A 7 3.93 2.69 10.65
C PHE A 7 2.98 2.62 9.46
N ILE A 8 3.47 3.07 8.32
CA ILE A 8 2.82 2.96 7.02
C ILE A 8 3.84 2.31 6.09
N ASP A 9 3.42 1.21 5.50
CA ASP A 9 4.14 0.47 4.48
C ASP A 9 3.40 0.65 3.15
N VAL A 10 4.14 1.01 2.12
CA VAL A 10 3.63 1.12 0.76
C VAL A 10 4.40 0.20 -0.15
N GLY A 11 3.71 -0.34 -1.14
CA GLY A 11 4.32 -1.22 -2.12
C GLY A 11 3.49 -1.25 -3.39
N MET A 12 4.02 -1.91 -4.41
CA MET A 12 3.29 -2.13 -5.64
C MET A 12 3.56 -3.53 -6.16
N GLY A 13 2.62 -4.05 -6.94
CA GLY A 13 2.81 -5.21 -7.79
C GLY A 13 2.40 -4.83 -9.20
N VAL A 14 3.29 -4.99 -10.16
CA VAL A 14 3.06 -4.69 -11.58
C VAL A 14 3.45 -5.93 -12.37
N ASN A 15 2.63 -6.28 -13.36
CA ASN A 15 2.89 -7.40 -14.26
C ASN A 15 2.68 -6.97 -15.71
N ILE A 16 3.35 -7.64 -16.64
CA ILE A 16 3.11 -7.48 -18.07
C ILE A 16 1.98 -8.41 -18.54
N VAL A 17 0.94 -7.86 -19.17
CA VAL A 17 -0.12 -8.63 -19.84
C VAL A 17 -0.22 -8.17 -21.29
N GLY A 18 0.25 -9.03 -22.21
CA GLY A 18 0.42 -8.67 -23.61
C GLY A 18 1.53 -7.64 -23.78
N ASP A 19 1.20 -6.46 -24.30
CA ASP A 19 2.09 -5.32 -24.50
C ASP A 19 1.87 -4.17 -23.49
N LYS A 20 1.09 -4.43 -22.43
CA LYS A 20 0.68 -3.43 -21.43
C LYS A 20 1.08 -3.86 -20.02
N LEU A 21 1.26 -2.86 -19.15
CA LEU A 21 1.38 -3.08 -17.71
C LEU A 21 0.00 -3.06 -17.05
N ILE A 22 -0.22 -4.02 -16.17
CA ILE A 22 -1.26 -3.97 -15.14
C ILE A 22 -0.56 -3.83 -13.79
N GLY A 23 -1.24 -3.30 -12.79
CA GLY A 23 -0.64 -3.26 -11.48
C GLY A 23 -1.53 -2.69 -10.40
N ILE A 24 -1.03 -2.82 -9.19
CA ILE A 24 -1.69 -2.44 -7.96
C ILE A 24 -0.69 -1.67 -7.10
N VAL A 25 -1.14 -0.54 -6.57
CA VAL A 25 -0.46 0.22 -5.54
C VAL A 25 -1.14 -0.08 -4.21
N ARG A 26 -0.35 -0.38 -3.18
CA ARG A 26 -0.82 -0.83 -1.87
C ARG A 26 -0.33 0.12 -0.79
N THR A 27 -1.22 0.51 0.13
CA THR A 27 -0.88 1.19 1.38
C THR A 27 -1.41 0.36 2.54
N THR A 28 -0.52 -0.15 3.38
CA THR A 28 -0.87 -0.86 4.62
C THR A 28 -0.33 -0.05 5.79
N SER A 29 -1.18 0.25 6.77
CA SER A 29 -0.77 0.92 8.00
C SER A 29 -1.00 0.02 9.21
N ALA A 30 -0.29 0.30 10.29
CA ALA A 30 -0.47 -0.33 11.58
C ALA A 30 -0.47 0.74 12.68
N SER A 31 -1.28 0.51 13.71
CA SER A 31 -1.28 1.31 14.93
C SER A 31 -1.50 0.44 16.16
N LEU A 32 -1.40 1.03 17.35
CA LEU A 32 -1.77 0.35 18.60
C LEU A 32 -3.21 -0.17 18.58
N VAL A 33 -4.10 0.44 17.77
CA VAL A 33 -5.51 0.10 17.68
C VAL A 33 -5.79 -1.02 16.66
N LYS A 34 -5.04 -1.07 15.56
CA LYS A 34 -5.21 -2.08 14.49
C LYS A 34 -3.85 -2.49 13.92
N ASN A 35 -3.49 -3.76 14.12
CA ASN A 35 -2.23 -4.34 13.61
C ASN A 35 -2.28 -5.86 13.41
N ASP A 36 -3.42 -6.49 13.69
CA ASP A 36 -3.71 -7.92 13.53
C ASP A 36 -3.65 -8.39 12.07
N HIS A 37 -3.88 -7.49 11.11
CA HIS A 37 -3.86 -7.79 9.67
C HIS A 37 -2.47 -7.78 9.04
N ILE A 38 -1.45 -7.29 9.76
CA ILE A 38 -0.13 -7.01 9.20
C ILE A 38 0.56 -8.26 8.66
N ILE A 39 0.44 -9.39 9.37
CA ILE A 39 1.04 -10.66 8.95
C ILE A 39 0.44 -11.15 7.62
N LYS A 40 -0.84 -10.83 7.37
CA LYS A 40 -1.55 -11.22 6.14
C LYS A 40 -1.27 -10.26 4.98
N ARG A 41 -1.07 -8.96 5.26
CA ARG A 41 -1.03 -7.90 4.25
C ARG A 41 0.38 -7.50 3.81
N LEU A 42 1.39 -7.76 4.62
CA LEU A 42 2.78 -7.48 4.24
C LEU A 42 3.40 -8.69 3.56
N PRO A 43 4.12 -8.50 2.44
CA PRO A 43 4.94 -9.56 1.86
C PRO A 43 6.11 -9.86 2.81
N LEU A 44 5.94 -10.86 3.68
CA LEU A 44 6.96 -11.32 4.63
C LEU A 44 7.89 -12.40 4.05
N SER A 45 7.94 -12.55 2.72
CA SER A 45 8.67 -13.64 2.07
C SER A 45 10.19 -13.44 2.06
N GLU A 46 10.90 -14.47 2.51
CA GLU A 46 12.37 -14.66 2.49
C GLU A 46 12.95 -14.90 1.08
N ASN A 47 12.13 -14.79 0.04
CA ASN A 47 12.51 -15.14 -1.33
C ASN A 47 13.08 -13.92 -2.06
N ASN A 48 14.40 -13.82 -2.02
CA ASN A 48 15.24 -12.95 -2.83
C ASN A 48 15.20 -13.35 -4.33
N GLU A 49 14.03 -13.44 -4.95
CA GLU A 49 14.02 -13.42 -6.42
C GLU A 49 13.91 -11.96 -6.86
N PRO A 50 14.87 -11.46 -7.66
CA PRO A 50 14.76 -10.13 -8.21
C PRO A 50 13.54 -10.13 -9.12
N GLU A 51 12.49 -9.41 -8.72
CA GLU A 51 11.34 -9.08 -9.55
C GLU A 51 11.86 -8.39 -10.82
N ASN A 52 12.13 -9.20 -11.85
CA ASN A 52 12.89 -8.80 -13.04
C ASN A 52 12.03 -7.98 -14.02
N GLU A 53 10.71 -7.93 -13.81
CA GLU A 53 9.76 -7.19 -14.65
C GLU A 53 9.89 -5.66 -14.51
N TYR A 54 10.52 -5.18 -13.44
CA TYR A 54 10.68 -3.75 -13.12
C TYR A 54 12.06 -3.20 -13.49
N SER A 55 12.98 -4.05 -13.98
CA SER A 55 14.39 -3.71 -14.23
C SER A 55 14.61 -2.66 -15.33
N THR A 56 13.54 -2.23 -16.02
CA THR A 56 13.56 -1.14 -17.02
C THR A 56 13.03 0.20 -16.49
N ASN A 57 13.28 0.50 -15.21
CA ASN A 57 13.50 1.78 -14.51
C ASN A 57 12.76 3.12 -14.84
N ILE A 58 12.06 3.30 -15.96
CA ILE A 58 11.37 4.57 -16.29
C ILE A 58 9.84 4.45 -16.21
N GLN A 59 9.27 3.26 -16.39
CA GLN A 59 7.81 3.07 -16.44
C GLN A 59 7.09 3.11 -15.08
N ILE A 60 7.81 3.24 -13.97
CA ILE A 60 7.27 3.02 -12.60
C ILE A 60 7.52 4.24 -11.68
N ALA A 61 8.20 5.29 -12.17
CA ALA A 61 8.52 6.46 -11.35
C ALA A 61 7.26 7.19 -10.84
N ASP A 62 6.21 7.22 -11.65
CA ASP A 62 4.89 7.72 -11.32
C ASP A 62 4.19 6.87 -10.24
N LEU A 63 4.28 5.54 -10.30
CA LEU A 63 3.76 4.65 -9.27
C LEU A 63 4.51 4.79 -7.94
N ASN A 64 5.83 5.03 -8.00
CA ASN A 64 6.62 5.34 -6.81
C ASN A 64 6.21 6.68 -6.19
N ALA A 65 5.99 7.71 -7.03
CA ALA A 65 5.47 8.98 -6.57
C ALA A 65 4.08 8.83 -5.96
N LEU A 66 3.20 8.03 -6.58
CA LEU A 66 1.87 7.73 -6.07
C LEU A 66 1.90 7.01 -4.72
N ASN A 67 2.78 6.02 -4.55
CA ASN A 67 3.05 5.36 -3.27
C ASN A 67 3.44 6.37 -2.18
N ALA A 68 4.37 7.28 -2.48
CA ALA A 68 4.79 8.30 -1.54
C ALA A 68 3.63 9.24 -1.16
N VAL A 69 2.81 9.64 -2.14
CA VAL A 69 1.63 10.48 -1.91
C VAL A 69 0.61 9.77 -1.03
N PHE A 70 0.30 8.50 -1.28
CA PHE A 70 -0.61 7.74 -0.42
C PHE A 70 -0.09 7.55 1.00
N ALA A 71 1.22 7.32 1.18
CA ALA A 71 1.82 7.28 2.51
C ALA A 71 1.62 8.61 3.27
N VAL A 72 1.86 9.75 2.60
CA VAL A 72 1.68 11.08 3.19
C VAL A 72 0.22 11.36 3.51
N ILE A 73 -0.72 11.01 2.62
CA ILE A 73 -2.15 11.15 2.86
C ILE A 73 -2.56 10.30 4.05
N LYS A 74 -2.15 9.03 4.11
CA LYS A 74 -2.50 8.16 5.23
C LYS A 74 -1.95 8.67 6.55
N TRP A 75 -0.70 9.12 6.57
CA TRP A 75 -0.11 9.75 7.75
C TRP A 75 -0.91 10.98 8.20
N LYS A 76 -1.27 11.87 7.27
CA LYS A 76 -2.10 13.05 7.58
C LYS A 76 -3.48 12.68 8.13
N LYS A 77 -4.13 11.62 7.60
CA LYS A 77 -5.38 11.06 8.14
C LYS A 77 -5.19 10.54 9.57
N MET A 78 -4.16 9.74 9.82
CA MET A 78 -3.84 9.19 11.16
C MET A 78 -3.51 10.27 12.20
N ASN A 79 -3.00 11.43 11.76
CA ASN A 79 -2.72 12.58 12.63
C ASN A 79 -3.90 13.56 12.75
N GLY A 80 -5.06 13.25 12.16
CA GLY A 80 -6.25 14.09 12.23
C GLY A 80 -6.22 15.35 11.39
N PHE A 81 -5.28 15.48 10.43
CA PHE A 81 -5.23 16.61 9.51
C PHE A 81 -6.37 16.54 8.47
N TYR A 82 -6.60 15.35 7.91
CA TYR A 82 -7.75 15.07 7.05
C TYR A 82 -8.80 14.28 7.83
N GLN A 83 -10.07 14.50 7.51
CA GLN A 83 -11.15 13.66 8.04
C GLN A 83 -10.97 12.21 7.57
N ASP A 84 -10.92 11.27 8.52
CA ASP A 84 -10.81 9.84 8.24
C ASP A 84 -12.10 9.11 8.62
N LEU A 85 -13.11 9.15 7.74
CA LEU A 85 -14.41 8.53 7.98
C LEU A 85 -14.33 7.00 8.03
N ILE A 86 -13.54 6.41 7.13
CA ILE A 86 -13.45 4.97 6.92
C ILE A 86 -12.45 4.33 7.90
N GLN A 87 -11.39 5.04 8.27
CA GLN A 87 -10.34 4.54 9.15
C GLN A 87 -9.76 3.22 8.65
N GLU A 88 -9.51 3.12 7.35
CA GLU A 88 -8.91 1.95 6.70
C GLU A 88 -7.48 1.72 7.17
N PHE A 89 -7.06 0.47 7.39
CA PHE A 89 -5.65 0.15 7.63
C PHE A 89 -4.98 -0.53 6.44
N HIS A 90 -5.75 -0.77 5.39
CA HIS A 90 -5.25 -1.26 4.12
C HIS A 90 -6.04 -0.62 2.99
N SER A 91 -5.35 -0.15 1.96
CA SER A 91 -5.98 0.28 0.72
C SER A 91 -5.17 -0.15 -0.48
N THR A 92 -5.87 -0.42 -1.58
CA THR A 92 -5.27 -0.73 -2.87
C THR A 92 -5.84 0.16 -3.96
N TYR A 93 -4.98 0.62 -4.85
CA TYR A 93 -5.35 1.31 -6.08
C TYR A 93 -4.93 0.43 -7.27
N SER A 94 -5.90 0.01 -8.07
CA SER A 94 -5.68 -0.82 -9.25
C SER A 94 -5.58 0.05 -10.50
N ILE A 95 -4.49 -0.09 -11.25
CA ILE A 95 -4.17 0.78 -12.40
C ILE A 95 -5.08 0.47 -13.59
N ASN A 96 -5.40 -0.81 -13.79
CA ASN A 96 -6.11 -1.30 -14.97
C ASN A 96 -7.59 -0.89 -15.02
N ASP A 97 -8.22 -0.71 -13.88
CA ASP A 97 -9.64 -0.31 -13.74
C ASP A 97 -9.81 1.02 -12.96
N SER A 98 -8.73 1.59 -12.44
CA SER A 98 -8.75 2.81 -11.61
C SER A 98 -9.56 2.68 -10.32
N ASP A 99 -9.69 1.45 -9.79
CA ASP A 99 -10.44 1.20 -8.56
C ASP A 99 -9.59 1.43 -7.31
N LEU A 100 -10.18 2.11 -6.33
CA LEU A 100 -9.63 2.28 -4.99
C LEU A 100 -10.45 1.47 -3.98
N LEU A 101 -9.84 0.46 -3.38
CA LEU A 101 -10.47 -0.40 -2.39
C LEU A 101 -9.88 -0.13 -1.00
N ASN A 102 -10.74 -0.05 0.00
CA ASN A 102 -10.38 0.13 1.40
C ASN A 102 -10.78 -1.12 2.20
N GLU A 103 -9.87 -1.59 3.05
CA GLU A 103 -10.04 -2.76 3.88
C GLU A 103 -9.40 -2.53 5.26
N GLU A 104 -9.60 -3.49 6.18
CA GLU A 104 -9.01 -3.46 7.53
C GLU A 104 -9.39 -2.20 8.33
N THR A 105 -10.68 -1.91 8.45
CA THR A 105 -11.18 -0.71 9.13
C THR A 105 -11.29 -0.86 10.66
N ILE A 106 -11.34 0.26 11.39
CA ILE A 106 -11.56 0.27 12.86
C ILE A 106 -13.05 0.11 13.24
N HIS A 107 -14.00 0.32 12.33
CA HIS A 107 -15.42 0.28 12.69
C HIS A 107 -15.95 -1.12 13.04
N THR A 108 -16.78 -1.13 14.10
CA THR A 108 -17.58 -2.20 14.73
C THR A 108 -18.24 -3.20 13.80
#